data_AF-A0A3P8CS58-F1
#
_entry.id   AF-A0A3P8CS58-F1
#
_cell.length_a   1.000
_cell.length_b   1.000
_cell.length_c   1.000
_cell.angle_alpha   90.00
_cell.angle_beta   90.00
_cell.angle_gamma   90.00
#
_symmetry.space_group_name_H-M   'P 1'
#
loop_
_entity.id
_entity.type
_entity.pdbx_description
1 polymer ?
#
loop_
_entity_poly.entity_id
_entity_poly.type
_entity_poly.pdbx_seq_one_letter_code
_entity_poly.pdbx_strand_id
1 'polypeptide(L)'
;MEHSIRELPSTERVGPLLFTTDDLKNGLIRECGTWRRVYGQALNQCRAQEMNKILETFDNLSKRLSRPIKDLDDVRGQMAALAELREAEIEIDMTIGPIEESYALLNRYELYFNDGNAERVDALTYGFSKLRTQSREVQDHLLEIQPKFKLELVEGVQAFKQDVTDFVQDYDTVYVSILLVMRKLCNPKSSAHESIRSGEKFRCEH
;
A
#
# COMPACT_ATOMS: atom_id res chain seq x y z
N MET A 1 -6.80 -3.05 46.15
CA MET A 1 -7.76 -2.07 46.69
C MET A 1 -9.04 -2.74 47.19
N GLU A 2 -9.82 -3.43 46.35
CA GLU A 2 -11.05 -4.12 46.81
C GLU A 2 -10.80 -5.11 47.96
N HIS A 3 -9.71 -5.87 47.91
CA HIS A 3 -9.33 -6.78 48.98
C HIS A 3 -9.12 -6.06 50.31
N SER A 4 -8.34 -4.96 50.30
CA SER A 4 -8.08 -4.12 51.47
C SER A 4 -9.35 -3.49 52.04
N ILE A 5 -10.32 -3.10 51.20
CA ILE A 5 -11.62 -2.57 51.66
C ILE A 5 -12.43 -3.67 52.37
N ARG A 6 -12.36 -4.92 51.88
CA ARG A 6 -13.07 -6.05 52.51
C ARG A 6 -12.51 -6.39 53.89
N GLU A 7 -11.21 -6.22 54.08
CA GLU A 7 -10.50 -6.47 55.35
C GLU A 7 -10.78 -5.45 56.46
N LEU A 8 -11.34 -4.28 56.12
CA LEU A 8 -11.71 -3.27 57.13
C LEU A 8 -12.75 -3.85 58.12
N PRO A 9 -12.65 -3.53 59.42
CA PRO A 9 -13.61 -4.01 60.42
C PRO A 9 -15.01 -3.49 60.09
N SER A 10 -16.04 -4.34 60.19
CA SER A 10 -17.44 -3.98 59.90
C SER A 10 -18.07 -3.06 60.95
N THR A 11 -17.51 -3.05 62.16
CA THR A 11 -17.92 -2.14 63.22
C THR A 11 -16.71 -1.64 64.00
N GLU A 12 -16.75 -0.37 64.40
CA GLU A 12 -15.72 0.26 65.23
C GLU A 12 -16.39 1.09 66.34
N ARG A 13 -15.92 0.92 67.58
CA ARG A 13 -16.44 1.66 68.73
C ARG A 13 -15.59 2.90 68.96
N VAL A 14 -16.22 4.08 68.90
CA VAL A 14 -15.58 5.37 69.16
C VAL A 14 -16.24 5.99 70.39
N GLY A 15 -15.65 5.75 71.56
CA GLY A 15 -16.21 6.19 72.85
C GLY A 15 -17.59 5.57 73.14
N PRO A 16 -18.65 6.37 73.35
CA PRO A 16 -20.01 5.87 73.54
C PRO A 16 -20.74 5.51 72.22
N LEU A 17 -20.13 5.75 71.05
CA LEU A 17 -20.74 5.51 69.74
C LEU A 17 -20.23 4.19 69.12
N LEU A 18 -21.10 3.51 68.37
CA LEU A 18 -20.76 2.36 67.53
C LEU A 18 -20.95 2.75 66.07
N PHE A 19 -19.88 2.69 65.28
CA PHE A 19 -19.88 3.01 63.87
C PHE A 19 -19.99 1.72 63.06
N THR A 20 -20.99 1.60 62.19
CA THR A 20 -21.17 0.49 61.25
C THR A 20 -20.64 0.90 59.89
N THR A 21 -19.61 0.23 59.39
CA THR A 21 -18.95 0.60 58.12
C THR A 21 -19.42 -0.24 56.93
N ASP A 22 -20.31 -1.22 57.12
CA ASP A 22 -20.69 -2.16 56.07
C ASP A 22 -21.26 -1.47 54.82
N ASP A 23 -22.13 -0.48 54.97
CA ASP A 23 -22.69 0.28 53.84
C ASP A 23 -21.61 1.06 53.10
N LEU A 24 -20.65 1.64 53.83
CA LEU A 24 -19.51 2.34 53.25
C LEU A 24 -18.60 1.37 52.49
N LYS A 25 -18.28 0.21 53.06
CA LYS A 25 -17.47 -0.85 52.43
C LYS A 25 -18.13 -1.31 51.12
N ASN A 26 -19.44 -1.58 51.17
CA ASN A 26 -20.21 -2.02 50.02
C ASN A 26 -20.27 -0.95 48.93
N GLY A 27 -20.48 0.33 49.32
CA GLY A 27 -20.42 1.47 48.41
C GLY A 27 -19.07 1.59 47.70
N LEU A 28 -17.96 1.52 48.46
CA LEU A 28 -16.61 1.60 47.90
C LEU A 28 -16.28 0.41 46.97
N ILE A 29 -16.68 -0.81 47.33
CA ILE A 29 -16.49 -1.99 46.46
C ILE A 29 -17.29 -1.84 45.17
N ARG A 30 -18.53 -1.34 45.24
CA ARG A 30 -19.35 -1.08 44.06
C ARG A 30 -18.70 -0.06 43.14
N GLU A 31 -18.17 1.03 43.70
CA GLU A 31 -17.43 2.02 42.93
C GLU A 31 -16.20 1.38 42.28
N CYS A 32 -15.35 0.66 43.01
CA CYS A 32 -14.20 -0.05 42.41
C CYS A 32 -14.61 -0.95 41.23
N GLY A 33 -15.73 -1.66 41.34
CA GLY A 33 -16.29 -2.46 40.25
C GLY A 33 -16.71 -1.63 39.04
N THR A 34 -17.38 -0.49 39.27
CA THR A 34 -17.74 0.48 38.23
C THR A 34 -16.49 1.00 37.51
N TRP A 35 -15.48 1.46 38.24
CA TRP A 35 -14.23 1.96 37.69
C TRP A 35 -13.49 0.89 36.89
N ARG A 36 -13.42 -0.35 37.39
CA ARG A 36 -12.85 -1.49 36.67
C ARG A 36 -13.56 -1.73 35.34
N ARG A 37 -14.90 -1.69 35.33
CA ARG A 37 -15.69 -1.87 34.11
C ARG A 37 -15.46 -0.75 33.10
N VAL A 38 -15.45 0.51 33.54
CA VAL A 38 -15.20 1.68 32.68
C VAL A 38 -13.80 1.62 32.07
N TYR A 39 -12.79 1.30 32.88
CA TYR A 39 -11.42 1.10 32.38
C TYR A 39 -11.35 -0.04 31.36
N GLY A 40 -11.95 -1.20 31.68
CA GLY A 40 -11.98 -2.33 30.77
C GLY A 40 -12.66 -2.01 29.44
N GLN A 41 -13.73 -1.21 29.47
CA GLN A 41 -14.41 -0.75 28.26
C GLN A 41 -13.51 0.16 27.42
N ALA A 42 -12.82 1.11 28.04
CA ALA A 42 -11.88 2.00 27.34
C ALA A 42 -10.70 1.22 26.74
N LEU A 43 -10.16 0.25 27.48
CA LEU A 43 -9.10 -0.64 26.99
C LEU A 43 -9.57 -1.45 25.79
N ASN A 44 -10.74 -2.09 25.87
CA ASN A 44 -11.33 -2.86 24.79
C ASN A 44 -11.54 -1.99 23.53
N GLN A 45 -12.06 -0.78 23.68
CA GLN A 45 -12.24 0.15 22.56
C GLN A 45 -10.91 0.56 21.91
N CYS A 46 -9.89 0.86 22.73
CA CYS A 46 -8.55 1.21 22.24
C CYS A 46 -7.92 0.05 21.44
N ARG A 47 -7.94 -1.17 21.99
CA ARG A 47 -7.40 -2.36 21.32
C ARG A 47 -8.19 -2.77 20.09
N ALA A 48 -9.51 -2.61 20.10
CA ALA A 48 -10.33 -2.85 18.92
C ALA A 48 -9.95 -1.93 17.75
N GLN A 49 -9.62 -0.67 18.01
CA GLN A 49 -9.16 0.26 16.97
C GLN A 49 -7.80 -0.17 16.39
N GLU A 50 -6.84 -0.54 17.23
CA GLU A 50 -5.54 -1.06 16.78
C GLU A 50 -5.69 -2.35 15.97
N MET A 51 -6.48 -3.29 16.47
CA MET A 51 -6.80 -4.55 15.78
C MET A 51 -7.44 -4.31 14.40
N ASN A 52 -8.42 -3.40 14.31
CA ASN A 52 -9.06 -3.11 13.03
C ASN A 52 -8.06 -2.51 12.02
N LYS A 53 -7.17 -1.61 12.45
CA LYS A 53 -6.12 -1.06 11.57
C LYS A 53 -5.21 -2.16 11.02
N ILE A 54 -4.76 -3.08 11.88
CA ILE A 54 -3.92 -4.20 11.46
C ILE A 54 -4.67 -5.09 10.46
N LEU A 55 -5.92 -5.44 10.74
CA LEU A 55 -6.73 -6.25 9.82
C LEU A 55 -6.97 -5.56 8.47
N GLU A 56 -7.18 -4.25 8.46
CA GLU A 56 -7.26 -3.46 7.23
C GLU A 56 -5.94 -3.50 6.43
N THR A 57 -4.78 -3.43 7.10
CA THR A 57 -3.48 -3.58 6.44
C THR A 57 -3.32 -4.97 5.84
N PHE A 58 -3.76 -6.03 6.55
CA PHE A 58 -3.71 -7.40 6.04
C PHE A 58 -4.56 -7.56 4.79
N ASP A 59 -5.80 -7.07 4.82
CA ASP A 59 -6.70 -7.14 3.68
C ASP A 59 -6.18 -6.36 2.47
N ASN A 60 -5.59 -5.17 2.68
CA ASN A 60 -5.02 -4.36 1.62
C ASN A 60 -3.83 -5.08 0.94
N LEU A 61 -2.86 -5.50 1.75
CA LEU A 61 -1.63 -6.13 1.27
C LEU A 61 -1.94 -7.48 0.62
N SER A 62 -2.81 -8.30 1.22
CA SER A 62 -3.20 -9.59 0.66
C SER A 62 -3.86 -9.42 -0.71
N LYS A 63 -4.78 -8.46 -0.88
CA LYS A 63 -5.43 -8.19 -2.17
C LYS A 63 -4.43 -7.78 -3.26
N ARG A 64 -3.45 -6.94 -2.93
CA ARG A 64 -2.43 -6.49 -3.88
C ARG A 64 -1.47 -7.62 -4.25
N LEU A 65 -1.07 -8.43 -3.28
CA LEU A 65 -0.21 -9.60 -3.50
C LEU A 65 -0.94 -10.73 -4.26
N SER A 66 -2.26 -10.82 -4.20
CA SER A 66 -3.06 -11.79 -4.96
C SER A 66 -3.29 -11.41 -6.42
N ARG A 67 -2.96 -10.18 -6.84
CA ARG A 67 -3.17 -9.74 -8.23
C ARG A 67 -2.22 -10.51 -9.16
N PRO A 68 -2.72 -11.15 -10.23
CA PRO A 68 -1.87 -11.85 -11.18
C PRO A 68 -0.99 -10.87 -11.96
N ILE A 69 0.23 -11.28 -12.28
CA ILE A 69 1.21 -10.47 -13.00
C ILE A 69 1.03 -10.69 -14.51
N LYS A 70 0.75 -9.61 -15.25
CA LYS A 70 0.61 -9.62 -16.71
C LYS A 70 1.65 -8.73 -17.36
N ASP A 71 2.01 -7.62 -16.73
CA ASP A 71 2.94 -6.63 -17.25
C ASP A 71 3.89 -6.07 -16.17
N LEU A 72 4.76 -5.14 -16.57
CA LEU A 72 5.70 -4.48 -15.67
C LEU A 72 5.02 -3.56 -14.64
N ASP A 73 3.80 -3.11 -14.89
CA ASP A 73 3.03 -2.34 -13.92
C ASP A 73 2.57 -3.22 -12.75
N ASP A 74 2.11 -4.44 -13.05
CA ASP A 74 1.79 -5.44 -12.04
C ASP A 74 3.01 -5.82 -11.19
N VAL A 75 4.17 -6.02 -11.83
CA VAL A 75 5.44 -6.28 -11.12
C VAL A 75 5.75 -5.15 -10.14
N ARG A 76 5.65 -3.90 -10.61
CA ARG A 76 5.88 -2.72 -9.76
C ARG A 76 4.89 -2.67 -8.60
N GLY A 77 3.61 -2.96 -8.85
CA GLY A 77 2.56 -2.98 -7.83
C GLY A 77 2.82 -4.01 -6.73
N GLN A 78 3.23 -5.22 -7.10
CA GLN A 78 3.58 -6.26 -6.13
C GLN A 78 4.86 -5.93 -5.36
N MET A 79 5.91 -5.45 -6.04
CA MET A 79 7.15 -5.02 -5.37
C MET A 79 6.90 -3.90 -4.36
N ALA A 80 6.01 -2.94 -4.68
CA ALA A 80 5.60 -1.91 -3.74
C ALA A 80 4.86 -2.49 -2.53
N ALA A 81 3.96 -3.46 -2.72
CA ALA A 81 3.26 -4.13 -1.62
C ALA A 81 4.22 -4.94 -0.72
N LEU A 82 5.23 -5.60 -1.31
CA LEU A 82 6.25 -6.32 -0.56
C LEU A 82 7.14 -5.37 0.25
N ALA A 83 7.47 -4.20 -0.28
CA ALA A 83 8.23 -3.17 0.44
C ALA A 83 7.44 -2.62 1.63
N GLU A 84 6.18 -2.28 1.40
CA GLU A 84 5.26 -1.80 2.45
C GLU A 84 5.08 -2.82 3.57
N LEU A 85 4.91 -4.11 3.23
CA LEU A 85 4.85 -5.17 4.24
C LEU A 85 6.12 -5.23 5.09
N ARG A 86 7.31 -5.12 4.48
CA ARG A 86 8.58 -5.13 5.22
C ARG A 86 8.73 -3.93 6.14
N GLU A 87 8.26 -2.76 5.74
CA GLU A 87 8.29 -1.54 6.56
C GLU A 87 7.32 -1.64 7.74
N ALA A 88 6.12 -2.21 7.53
CA ALA A 88 5.11 -2.37 8.56
C ALA A 88 5.34 -3.57 9.49
N GLU A 89 6.21 -4.51 9.12
CA GLU A 89 6.33 -5.83 9.77
C GLU A 89 6.60 -5.74 11.27
N ILE A 90 7.54 -4.87 11.65
CA ILE A 90 7.95 -4.67 13.04
C ILE A 90 6.83 -4.00 13.85
N GLU A 91 6.16 -3.01 13.27
CA GLU A 91 5.03 -2.33 13.93
C GLU A 91 3.87 -3.30 14.19
N ILE A 92 3.55 -4.14 13.20
CA ILE A 92 2.51 -5.17 13.33
C ILE A 92 2.86 -6.15 14.47
N ASP A 93 4.07 -6.73 14.45
CA ASP A 93 4.50 -7.67 15.51
C ASP A 93 4.47 -7.02 16.90
N MET A 94 4.94 -5.78 17.03
CA MET A 94 4.92 -5.05 18.30
C MET A 94 3.50 -4.71 18.79
N THR A 95 2.51 -4.67 17.90
CA THR A 95 1.14 -4.30 18.26
C THR A 95 0.27 -5.52 18.61
N ILE A 96 0.51 -6.68 17.99
CA ILE A 96 -0.27 -7.90 18.25
C ILE A 96 -0.17 -8.35 19.72
N GLY A 97 1.06 -8.44 20.26
CA GLY A 97 1.27 -8.91 21.64
C GLY A 97 0.49 -8.12 22.70
N PRO A 98 0.58 -6.77 22.73
CA PRO A 98 -0.21 -5.94 23.64
C PRO A 98 -1.72 -6.10 23.50
N ILE A 99 -2.23 -6.37 22.28
CA ILE A 99 -3.66 -6.67 22.07
C ILE A 99 -4.02 -7.99 22.75
N GLU A 100 -3.27 -9.06 22.48
CA GLU A 100 -3.48 -10.38 23.07
C GLU A 100 -3.44 -10.33 24.60
N GLU A 101 -2.43 -9.67 25.17
CA GLU A 101 -2.28 -9.48 26.62
C GLU A 101 -3.45 -8.69 27.22
N SER A 102 -3.92 -7.65 26.53
CA SER A 102 -5.04 -6.84 27.00
C SER A 102 -6.34 -7.65 27.06
N TYR A 103 -6.64 -8.47 26.06
CA TYR A 103 -7.82 -9.34 26.08
C TYR A 103 -7.68 -10.49 27.10
N ALA A 104 -6.47 -11.04 27.28
CA ALA A 104 -6.20 -11.98 28.36
C ALA A 104 -6.43 -11.35 29.75
N LEU A 105 -6.04 -10.09 29.93
CA LEU A 105 -6.27 -9.32 31.16
C LEU A 105 -7.77 -9.10 31.41
N LEU A 106 -8.53 -8.71 30.39
CA LEU A 106 -9.99 -8.55 30.50
C LEU A 106 -10.67 -9.86 30.91
N ASN A 107 -10.27 -10.98 30.29
CA ASN A 107 -10.80 -12.30 30.65
C ASN A 107 -10.45 -12.70 32.09
N ARG A 108 -9.21 -12.43 32.54
CA ARG A 108 -8.77 -12.71 33.92
C ARG A 108 -9.61 -11.97 34.97
N TYR A 109 -10.10 -10.78 34.64
CA TYR A 109 -10.98 -9.99 35.53
C TYR A 109 -12.47 -10.18 35.23
N GLU A 110 -12.83 -11.18 34.42
CA GLU A 110 -14.22 -11.53 34.06
C GLU A 110 -14.98 -10.35 33.43
N LEU A 111 -14.27 -9.52 32.66
CA LEU A 111 -14.83 -8.38 31.95
C LEU A 111 -15.18 -8.77 30.51
N TYR A 112 -16.43 -9.15 30.29
CA TYR A 112 -16.93 -9.57 28.98
C TYR A 112 -17.65 -8.43 28.25
N PHE A 113 -17.32 -8.28 26.97
CA PHE A 113 -17.97 -7.35 26.03
C PHE A 113 -18.50 -8.15 24.84
N ASN A 114 -19.78 -7.99 24.52
CA ASN A 114 -20.44 -8.72 23.42
C ASN A 114 -20.32 -7.96 22.10
N ASP A 115 -19.09 -7.69 21.68
CA ASP A 115 -18.76 -6.95 20.45
C ASP A 115 -17.99 -7.80 19.43
N GLY A 116 -17.72 -9.07 19.75
CA GLY A 116 -17.00 -10.00 18.88
C GLY A 116 -15.50 -9.76 18.79
N ASN A 117 -14.94 -8.81 19.56
CA ASN A 117 -13.53 -8.46 19.44
C ASN A 117 -12.62 -9.53 20.04
N ALA A 118 -13.03 -10.15 21.15
CA ALA A 118 -12.23 -11.18 21.82
C ALA A 118 -11.99 -12.40 20.91
N GLU A 119 -13.00 -12.80 20.12
CA GLU A 119 -12.91 -13.92 19.16
C GLU A 119 -12.03 -13.60 17.96
N ARG A 120 -11.84 -12.31 17.64
CA ARG A 120 -11.02 -11.84 16.51
C ARG A 120 -9.54 -11.74 16.84
N VAL A 121 -9.16 -11.82 18.12
CA VAL A 121 -7.76 -11.76 18.55
C VAL A 121 -6.94 -12.89 17.91
N ASP A 122 -7.46 -14.12 17.92
CA ASP A 122 -6.77 -15.28 17.32
C ASP A 122 -6.56 -15.13 15.80
N ALA A 123 -7.41 -14.32 15.14
CA ALA A 123 -7.30 -14.07 13.71
C ALA A 123 -6.09 -13.18 13.36
N LEU A 124 -5.53 -12.42 14.31
CA LEU A 124 -4.36 -11.56 14.08
C LEU A 124 -3.12 -12.40 13.76
N THR A 125 -2.76 -13.30 14.68
CA THR A 125 -1.57 -14.14 14.54
C THR A 125 -1.67 -15.08 13.34
N TYR A 126 -2.85 -15.66 13.12
CA TYR A 126 -3.11 -16.46 11.91
C TYR A 126 -3.01 -15.62 10.62
N GLY A 127 -3.68 -14.47 10.59
CA GLY A 127 -3.72 -13.58 9.42
C GLY A 127 -2.32 -13.09 9.04
N PHE A 128 -1.50 -12.74 10.03
CA PHE A 128 -0.15 -12.27 9.78
C PHE A 128 0.78 -13.36 9.25
N SER A 129 0.70 -14.57 9.83
CA SER A 129 1.45 -15.73 9.33
C SER A 129 1.07 -16.08 7.88
N LYS A 130 -0.23 -16.02 7.57
CA LYS A 130 -0.74 -16.22 6.21
C LYS A 130 -0.20 -15.16 5.25
N LEU A 131 -0.20 -13.88 5.64
CA LEU A 131 0.32 -12.78 4.82
C LEU A 131 1.84 -12.92 4.56
N ARG A 132 2.61 -13.30 5.58
CA ARG A 132 4.05 -13.60 5.45
C ARG A 132 4.31 -14.75 4.47
N THR A 133 3.47 -15.79 4.51
CA THR A 133 3.58 -16.94 3.61
C THR A 133 3.29 -16.52 2.16
N GLN A 134 2.17 -15.83 1.93
CA GLN A 134 1.81 -15.28 0.63
C GLN A 134 2.91 -14.35 0.08
N SER A 135 3.50 -13.51 0.93
CA SER A 135 4.60 -12.63 0.54
C SER A 135 5.84 -13.39 0.06
N ARG A 136 6.15 -14.57 0.63
CA ARG A 136 7.29 -15.39 0.20
C ARG A 136 7.00 -16.03 -1.16
N GLU A 137 5.80 -16.60 -1.32
CA GLU A 137 5.36 -17.18 -2.59
C GLU A 137 5.42 -16.16 -3.74
N VAL A 138 4.98 -14.93 -3.50
CA VAL A 138 5.06 -13.84 -4.49
C VAL A 138 6.51 -13.44 -4.78
N GLN A 139 7.39 -13.39 -3.77
CA GLN A 139 8.82 -13.12 -3.98
C GLN A 139 9.47 -14.20 -4.85
N ASP A 140 9.19 -15.47 -4.57
CA ASP A 140 9.72 -16.59 -5.34
C ASP A 140 9.22 -16.54 -6.80
N HIS A 141 7.92 -16.29 -7.00
CA HIS A 141 7.36 -16.15 -8.34
C HIS A 141 7.96 -14.97 -9.13
N LEU A 142 8.22 -13.84 -8.47
CA LEU A 142 8.87 -12.69 -9.10
C LEU A 142 10.29 -13.02 -9.58
N LEU A 143 11.03 -13.85 -8.83
CA LEU A 143 12.36 -14.33 -9.25
C LEU A 143 12.27 -15.24 -10.48
N GLU A 144 11.25 -16.09 -10.58
CA GLU A 144 11.03 -16.98 -11.72
C GLU A 144 10.74 -16.22 -13.01
N ILE A 145 9.88 -15.20 -12.97
CA ILE A 145 9.45 -14.47 -14.17
C ILE A 145 10.44 -13.36 -14.59
N GLN A 146 11.30 -12.91 -13.66
CA GLN A 146 12.22 -11.79 -13.88
C GLN A 146 13.06 -11.90 -15.17
N PRO A 147 13.65 -13.06 -15.53
CA PRO A 147 14.45 -13.18 -16.75
C PRO A 147 13.64 -12.92 -18.01
N LYS A 148 12.39 -13.40 -18.06
CA LYS A 148 11.49 -13.24 -19.20
C LYS A 148 11.12 -11.76 -19.40
N PHE A 149 10.64 -11.11 -18.35
CA PHE A 149 10.28 -9.69 -18.40
C PHE A 149 11.48 -8.80 -18.75
N LYS A 150 12.68 -9.14 -18.25
CA LYS A 150 13.91 -8.44 -18.60
C LYS A 150 14.24 -8.57 -20.08
N LEU A 151 14.11 -9.77 -20.65
CA LEU A 151 14.38 -10.02 -22.07
C LEU A 151 13.39 -9.26 -22.95
N GLU A 152 12.09 -9.39 -22.68
CA GLU A 152 11.03 -8.68 -23.41
C GLU A 152 11.21 -7.16 -23.36
N LEU A 153 11.62 -6.61 -22.21
CA LEU A 153 11.92 -5.19 -22.06
C LEU A 153 13.13 -4.75 -22.88
N VAL A 154 14.22 -5.53 -22.86
CA VAL A 154 15.43 -5.20 -23.62
C VAL A 154 15.16 -5.22 -25.12
N GLU A 155 14.47 -6.25 -25.61
CA GLU A 155 14.08 -6.38 -27.03
C GLU A 155 13.12 -5.27 -27.44
N GLY A 156 12.10 -4.98 -26.63
CA GLY A 156 11.16 -3.89 -26.88
C GLY A 156 11.83 -2.51 -26.94
N VAL A 157 12.80 -2.23 -26.07
CA VAL A 157 13.58 -0.98 -26.11
C VAL A 157 14.48 -0.91 -27.34
N GLN A 158 15.07 -2.03 -27.78
CA GLN A 158 15.87 -2.06 -29.01
C GLN A 158 15.01 -1.79 -30.25
N ALA A 159 13.85 -2.45 -30.35
CA ALA A 159 12.89 -2.21 -31.44
C ALA A 159 12.43 -0.75 -31.45
N PHE A 160 12.05 -0.21 -30.29
CA PHE A 160 11.62 1.19 -30.18
C PHE A 160 12.70 2.18 -30.65
N LYS A 161 13.98 1.93 -30.34
CA LYS A 161 15.08 2.78 -30.83
C LYS A 161 15.22 2.73 -32.35
N GLN A 162 15.04 1.55 -32.95
CA GLN A 162 15.05 1.39 -34.39
C GLN A 162 13.86 2.13 -35.02
N ASP A 163 12.66 1.94 -34.48
CA ASP A 163 11.44 2.60 -34.96
C ASP A 163 11.57 4.13 -34.91
N VAL A 164 12.17 4.68 -33.86
CA VAL A 164 12.45 6.13 -33.76
C VAL A 164 13.45 6.58 -34.82
N THR A 165 14.47 5.77 -35.11
CA THR A 165 15.48 6.10 -36.14
C THR A 165 14.85 6.10 -37.53
N ASP A 166 14.05 5.08 -37.83
CA ASP A 166 13.36 4.93 -39.11
C ASP A 166 12.33 6.05 -39.28
N PHE A 167 11.58 6.37 -38.23
CA PHE A 167 10.64 7.49 -38.22
C PHE A 167 11.32 8.84 -38.52
N VAL A 168 12.49 9.11 -37.92
CA VAL A 168 13.23 10.36 -38.19
C VAL A 168 13.75 10.40 -39.62
N GLN A 169 14.27 9.28 -40.15
CA GLN A 169 14.71 9.21 -41.55
C GLN A 169 13.55 9.43 -42.53
N ASP A 170 12.39 8.82 -42.29
CA ASP A 170 11.19 9.02 -43.10
C ASP A 170 10.69 10.46 -43.02
N TYR A 171 10.73 11.07 -41.83
CA TYR A 171 10.37 12.48 -41.67
C TYR A 171 11.29 13.41 -42.48
N ASP A 172 12.60 13.22 -42.37
CA ASP A 172 13.60 14.04 -43.05
C ASP A 172 13.62 13.82 -44.58
N THR A 173 13.35 12.61 -45.05
CA THR A 173 13.40 12.28 -46.47
C THR A 173 12.07 12.49 -47.17
N VAL A 174 10.96 12.03 -46.60
CA VAL A 174 9.65 12.04 -47.27
C VAL A 174 8.97 13.39 -47.10
N TYR A 175 8.87 13.91 -45.89
CA TYR A 175 8.15 15.16 -45.64
C TYR A 175 8.90 16.39 -46.16
N VAL A 176 10.22 16.46 -45.98
CA VAL A 176 11.03 17.57 -46.52
C VAL A 176 11.07 17.52 -48.04
N SER A 177 11.18 16.33 -48.66
CA SER A 177 11.14 16.22 -50.11
C SER A 177 9.78 16.59 -50.68
N ILE A 178 8.67 16.19 -50.05
CA ILE A 178 7.33 16.64 -50.45
C ILE A 178 7.23 18.16 -50.32
N LEU A 179 7.73 18.76 -49.24
CA LEU A 179 7.75 20.23 -49.09
C LEU A 179 8.59 20.92 -50.17
N LEU A 180 9.76 20.37 -50.51
CA LEU A 180 10.63 20.88 -51.57
C LEU A 180 10.01 20.72 -52.96
N VAL A 181 9.35 19.59 -53.23
CA VAL A 181 8.62 19.32 -54.46
C VAL A 181 7.41 20.26 -54.57
N MET A 182 6.62 20.41 -53.52
CA MET A 182 5.53 21.39 -53.45
C MET A 182 6.04 22.81 -53.67
N ARG A 183 7.19 23.18 -53.09
CA ARG A 183 7.83 24.49 -53.30
C ARG A 183 8.33 24.68 -54.74
N LYS A 184 8.87 23.65 -55.38
CA LYS A 184 9.26 23.66 -56.81
C LYS A 184 8.04 23.75 -57.73
N LEU A 185 6.97 23.02 -57.44
CA LEU A 185 5.70 23.07 -58.20
C LEU A 185 5.00 24.42 -58.04
N CYS A 186 5.09 25.05 -56.87
CA CYS A 186 4.48 26.36 -56.61
C CYS A 186 5.32 27.54 -57.16
N ASN A 187 6.58 27.33 -57.57
CA ASN A 187 7.43 28.38 -58.15
C ASN A 187 8.17 27.95 -59.45
N PRO A 188 7.47 27.77 -60.57
CA PRO A 188 8.04 27.21 -61.81
C PRO A 188 8.93 28.15 -62.64
N LYS A 189 9.13 29.43 -62.25
CA LYS A 189 9.72 30.45 -63.13
C LYS A 189 11.26 30.52 -63.19
N SER A 190 12.00 29.64 -62.50
CA SER A 190 13.47 29.73 -62.45
C SER A 190 14.20 28.83 -63.47
N SER A 191 13.56 27.85 -64.10
CA SER A 191 14.27 26.84 -64.92
C SER A 191 14.20 27.07 -66.44
N ALA A 192 13.43 28.04 -66.92
CA ALA A 192 13.19 28.22 -68.36
C ALA A 192 14.15 29.22 -69.05
N HIS A 193 15.06 29.87 -68.32
CA HIS A 193 15.83 31.00 -68.87
C HIS A 193 17.24 30.67 -69.39
N GLU A 194 17.67 29.40 -69.34
CA GLU A 194 19.03 28.99 -69.74
C GLU A 194 19.13 28.32 -71.12
N SER A 195 18.01 27.97 -71.77
CA SER A 195 18.02 27.31 -73.09
C SER A 195 17.83 28.25 -74.31
N ILE A 196 17.89 29.58 -74.14
CA ILE A 196 17.63 30.53 -75.26
C ILE A 196 18.92 31.23 -75.78
N ARG A 197 20.12 30.92 -75.27
CA ARG A 197 21.36 31.65 -75.65
C ARG A 197 22.39 30.94 -76.52
N SER A 198 22.04 29.88 -77.24
CA SER A 198 22.92 29.29 -78.28
C SER A 198 22.18 29.09 -79.60
N GLY A 199 21.81 30.20 -80.26
CA GLY A 199 21.49 30.23 -81.69
C GLY A 199 22.74 30.66 -82.46
N GLU A 200 23.29 29.75 -83.27
CA GLU A 200 24.37 30.00 -84.22
C GLU A 200 23.97 31.08 -85.26
N LYS A 201 24.88 32.04 -85.49
CA LYS A 201 24.78 33.01 -86.58
C LYS A 201 25.70 32.54 -87.71
N PHE A 202 25.12 31.97 -88.77
CA PHE A 202 25.79 31.85 -90.07
C PHE A 202 26.10 33.25 -90.62
N ARG A 203 27.34 33.48 -91.04
CA ARG A 203 27.72 34.58 -91.94
C ARG A 203 28.69 34.04 -93.00
N CYS A 204 28.22 33.92 -94.23
CA CYS A 204 29.04 33.91 -95.44
C CYS A 204 29.17 35.37 -95.92
N GLU A 205 30.38 35.84 -96.20
CA GLU A 205 30.62 36.95 -97.13
C GLU A 205 31.81 36.59 -98.03
N HIS A 206 31.71 37.08 -99.26
CA HIS A 206 32.60 36.94 -100.41
C HIS A 206 34.06 37.37 -100.14
#